data_AF-A0A7W0UKC8-F1
#
_entry.id   AF-A0A7W0UKC8-F1
#
_cell.length_a   1.000
_cell.length_b   1.000
_cell.length_c   1.000
_cell.angle_alpha   90.00
_cell.angle_beta   90.00
_cell.angle_gamma   90.00
#
_symmetry.space_group_name_H-M   'P 1'
#
loop_
_entity.id
_entity.type
_entity.pdbx_description
1 polymer ?
#
loop_
_entity_poly.entity_id
_entity_poly.type
_entity_poly.pdbx_seq_one_letter_code
_entity_poly.pdbx_strand_id
1 'polypeptide(L)' 'ATQVTSCAFGGADLGDLYITSATQELSADELEVQPYAGALFRYRPGVAGLPSPVYAG' A
#
# COMPACT_ATOMS: atom_id res chain seq x y z
N ALA A 1 11.34 -0.82 -1.53
CA ALA A 1 10.19 -1.23 -2.34
C ALA A 1 9.96 -0.16 -3.39
N THR A 2 10.36 -0.41 -4.63
CA THR A 2 10.20 0.50 -5.78
C THR A 2 8.91 0.25 -6.54
N GLN A 3 8.30 -0.93 -6.39
CA GLN A 3 7.08 -1.33 -7.09
C GLN A 3 5.83 -1.17 -6.22
N VAL A 4 5.37 0.06 -6.06
CA VAL A 4 4.06 0.35 -5.42
C VAL A 4 2.93 0.03 -6.41
N THR A 5 1.91 -0.69 -5.95
CA THR A 5 0.81 -1.14 -6.83
C THR A 5 -0.50 -0.40 -6.62
N SER A 6 -0.83 -0.04 -5.38
CA SER A 6 -2.07 0.68 -5.06
C SER A 6 -2.01 1.31 -3.67
N CYS A 7 -2.99 2.15 -3.36
CA CYS A 7 -3.21 2.66 -2.02
C CYS A 7 -4.70 2.92 -1.74
N ALA A 8 -5.07 2.91 -0.47
CA ALA A 8 -6.39 3.27 0.00
C ALA A 8 -6.32 3.84 1.42
N PHE A 9 -7.17 4.82 1.72
CA PHE A 9 -7.36 5.28 3.09
C PHE A 9 -8.20 4.27 3.88
N GLY A 10 -7.87 4.13 5.16
CA GLY A 10 -8.54 3.25 6.12
C GLY A 10 -8.22 3.65 7.56
N GLY A 11 -8.38 2.70 8.48
CA GLY A 11 -8.33 3.01 9.91
C GLY A 11 -9.66 3.62 10.40
N ALA A 12 -9.80 3.75 11.72
CA ALA A 12 -11.08 4.15 12.34
C ALA A 12 -11.53 5.58 11.97
N ASP A 13 -10.57 6.47 11.69
CA ASP A 13 -10.78 7.88 11.33
C ASP A 13 -10.49 8.17 9.85
N LEU A 14 -10.25 7.14 9.03
CA LEU A 14 -9.79 7.26 7.64
C LEU A 14 -8.49 8.04 7.47
N GLY A 15 -7.68 8.18 8.53
CA GLY A 15 -6.39 8.88 8.51
C GLY A 15 -5.19 8.02 8.16
N ASP A 16 -5.35 6.69 8.07
CA ASP A 16 -4.28 5.77 7.70
C ASP A 16 -4.29 5.51 6.19
N LEU A 17 -3.21 5.83 5.48
CA LEU A 17 -2.99 5.44 4.10
C LEU A 17 -2.29 4.07 4.06
N TYR A 18 -3.00 3.06 3.56
CA TYR A 18 -2.46 1.73 3.30
C TYR A 18 -1.91 1.66 1.88
N ILE A 19 -0.72 1.09 1.70
CA ILE A 19 0.00 1.06 0.42
C ILE A 19 0.46 -0.37 0.15
N THR A 20 0.02 -0.95 -0.96
CA THR A 20 0.47 -2.27 -1.42
C THR A 20 1.68 -2.15 -2.33
N SER A 21 2.55 -3.16 -2.29
CA SER A 21 3.68 -3.28 -3.22
C SER A 21 3.77 -4.70 -3.76
N ALA A 22 4.55 -4.90 -4.82
CA ALA A 22 4.76 -6.20 -5.45
C ALA A 22 6.23 -6.62 -5.41
N THR A 23 6.44 -7.92 -5.58
CA THR A 23 7.75 -8.53 -5.86
C THR A 23 7.87 -9.06 -7.29
N GLN A 24 6.77 -9.00 -8.05
CA GLN A 24 6.75 -9.51 -9.43
C GLN A 24 7.80 -8.79 -10.27
N GLU A 25 8.48 -9.56 -11.13
CA GLU A 25 9.54 -9.08 -12.02
C GLU A 25 10.82 -8.58 -11.31
N LEU A 26 10.92 -8.63 -9.98
CA LEU A 26 12.19 -8.38 -9.29
C LEU A 26 13.11 -9.60 -9.38
N SER A 27 14.36 -9.35 -9.76
CA SER A 27 15.44 -10.33 -9.67
C SER A 27 15.82 -10.64 -8.21
N ALA A 28 16.60 -11.70 -8.00
CA ALA A 28 17.09 -12.06 -6.67
C ALA A 28 17.91 -10.93 -6.03
N ASP A 29 18.81 -10.31 -6.81
CA ASP A 29 19.65 -9.20 -6.35
C ASP A 29 18.79 -7.97 -5.98
N GLU A 30 17.73 -7.70 -6.75
CA GLU A 30 16.79 -6.61 -6.46
C GLU A 30 15.94 -6.88 -5.22
N LEU A 31 15.56 -8.13 -4.97
CA LEU A 31 14.85 -8.54 -3.75
C LEU A 31 15.76 -8.41 -2.53
N GLU A 32 17.05 -8.75 -2.65
CA GLU A 32 18.02 -8.64 -1.56
C GLU A 32 18.20 -7.19 -1.09
N VAL A 33 18.31 -6.25 -2.03
CA VAL A 33 18.42 -4.81 -1.70
C VAL A 33 17.06 -4.16 -1.35
N GLN A 34 15.95 -4.87 -1.53
CA GLN A 34 14.60 -4.41 -1.23
C GLN A 34 13.86 -5.35 -0.28
N PRO A 35 14.28 -5.46 0.99
CA PRO A 35 13.71 -6.41 1.95
C PRO A 35 12.21 -6.22 2.24
N TYR A 36 11.64 -5.07 1.88
CA TYR A 36 10.20 -4.78 2.04
C TYR A 36 9.41 -4.81 0.72
N ALA A 37 10.00 -5.25 -0.40
CA ALA A 37 9.22 -5.47 -1.62
C ALA A 37 8.13 -6.53 -1.37
N GLY A 38 6.91 -6.26 -1.84
CA GLY A 38 5.74 -7.11 -1.57
C GLY A 38 5.05 -6.86 -0.22
N ALA A 39 5.60 -6.01 0.65
CA ALA A 39 4.97 -5.69 1.92
C ALA A 39 3.76 -4.75 1.75
N LEU A 40 2.88 -4.77 2.75
CA LEU A 40 1.86 -3.75 2.99
C LEU A 40 2.43 -2.70 3.94
N PHE A 41 2.37 -1.43 3.54
CA PHE A 41 2.78 -0.30 4.37
C PHE A 41 1.56 0.45 4.90
N ARG A 42 1.73 1.08 6.07
CA ARG A 42 0.76 2.02 6.64
C ARG A 42 1.46 3.33 6.97
N TYR A 43 0.88 4.45 6.52
CA TYR A 43 1.40 5.79 6.77
C TYR A 43 0.28 6.75 7.18
N ARG A 44 0.59 7.74 8.04
CA ARG A 44 -0.36 8.82 8.40
C ARG A 44 0.09 10.13 7.76
N PRO A 45 -0.54 10.57 6.65
CA PRO A 45 -0.13 11.77 5.93
C PRO A 45 -0.61 13.09 6.56
N GLY A 46 -1.44 13.06 7.61
CA GLY A 46 -2.04 14.24 8.24
C GLY A 46 -3.33 14.73 7.56
N VAL A 47 -3.85 13.97 6.60
CA VAL A 47 -5.16 14.17 5.96
C VAL A 47 -5.97 12.87 6.05
N ALA A 48 -7.30 12.97 5.95
CA ALA A 48 -8.21 11.82 5.96
C ALA A 48 -8.82 11.58 4.57
N GLY A 49 -9.09 10.31 4.26
CA GLY A 49 -9.77 9.89 3.04
C GLY A 49 -11.30 9.82 3.17
N LEU A 50 -11.92 9.10 2.24
CA LEU A 50 -13.36 8.85 2.18
C LEU A 50 -13.67 7.35 2.27
N PRO A 51 -14.88 6.96 2.73
CA PRO A 51 -15.31 5.57 2.71
C PRO A 51 -15.30 5.00 1.29
N SER A 52 -14.87 3.74 1.15
CA SER A 52 -15.00 3.02 -0.13
C SER A 52 -16.47 2.84 -0.48
N PRO A 53 -16.88 3.04 -1.75
CA PRO A 53 -18.21 2.67 -2.19
C PRO A 53 -18.41 1.16 -2.04
N VAL A 54 -19.65 0.77 -1.78
CA VAL A 54 -20.07 -0.64 -1.73
C VAL A 54 -20.71 -1.00 -3.07
N TYR A 55 -20.41 -2.19 -3.59
CA TYR A 55 -21.07 -2.70 -4.79
C TYR A 55 -22.59 -2.81 -4.58
N ALA A 56 -23.37 -2.33 -5.55
CA ALA A 56 -24.81 -2.15 -5.41
C ALA A 56 -25.69 -3.23 -6.07
N GLY A 57 -25.09 -4.26 -6.70
CA GLY A 57 -25.82 -5.25 -7.51
C GLY A 57 -25.74 -4.95 -8.99
#